data_AF-A0A2M7UZ87-F1
#
_entry.id   AF-A0A2M7UZ87-F1
#
_cell.length_a   1.000
_cell.length_b   1.000
_cell.length_c   1.000
_cell.angle_alpha   90.00
_cell.angle_beta   90.00
_cell.angle_gamma   90.00
#
_symmetry.space_group_name_H-M   'P 1'
#
loop_
_entity.id
_entity.type
_entity.pdbx_description
1 polymer ?
#
loop_
_entity_poly.entity_id
_entity_poly.type
_entity_poly.pdbx_seq_one_letter_code
_entity_poly.pdbx_strand_id
1 'polypeptide(L)'
;MDKHVILRQTSNGVKKALILILVFYVFALIQSSFLVFFTFKGIALNLILISVILINIIESSKGNFGIFAAVAGGFFLDIFSGKYFGINTIILLSASIFIKKILKRYFQISI
;
A
#
# COMPACT_ATOMS: atom_id res chain seq x y z
N MET A 1 -10.42 -33.28 2.37
CA MET A 1 -10.41 -31.80 2.32
C MET A 1 -10.66 -31.40 0.86
N ASP A 2 -11.78 -30.72 0.60
CA ASP A 2 -12.41 -30.69 -0.72
C ASP A 2 -11.78 -29.65 -1.67
N LYS A 3 -11.35 -30.06 -2.86
CA LYS A 3 -10.59 -29.23 -3.82
C LYS A 3 -11.39 -28.00 -4.29
N HIS A 4 -12.72 -28.09 -4.30
CA HIS A 4 -13.61 -27.00 -4.71
C HIS A 4 -13.61 -25.80 -3.75
N VAL A 5 -13.35 -26.01 -2.45
CA VAL A 5 -13.29 -24.93 -1.45
C VAL A 5 -12.00 -24.12 -1.61
N ILE A 6 -10.89 -24.80 -1.92
CA ILE A 6 -9.57 -24.18 -2.09
C ILE A 6 -9.59 -23.23 -3.30
N LEU A 7 -10.10 -23.69 -4.45
CA LEU A 7 -10.16 -22.89 -5.69
C LEU A 7 -10.99 -21.60 -5.54
N ARG A 8 -12.06 -21.65 -4.74
CA ARG A 8 -12.94 -20.49 -4.50
C ARG A 8 -12.27 -19.43 -3.61
N GLN A 9 -11.46 -19.85 -2.63
CA GLN A 9 -10.70 -18.93 -1.78
C GLN A 9 -9.56 -18.24 -2.54
N THR A 10 -8.85 -18.94 -3.42
CA THR A 10 -7.73 -18.35 -4.19
C THR A 10 -8.21 -17.26 -5.15
N SER A 11 -9.35 -17.47 -5.82
CA SER A 11 -9.98 -16.49 -6.72
C SER A 11 -10.17 -15.12 -6.04
N ASN A 12 -10.60 -15.12 -4.77
CA ASN A 12 -10.92 -13.87 -4.06
C ASN A 12 -9.66 -13.08 -3.67
N GLY A 13 -8.55 -13.75 -3.39
CA GLY A 13 -7.27 -13.08 -3.11
C GLY A 13 -6.70 -12.40 -4.35
N VAL A 14 -6.71 -13.10 -5.49
CA VAL A 14 -6.23 -12.56 -6.77
C VAL A 14 -7.07 -11.36 -7.21
N LYS A 15 -8.40 -11.44 -7.09
CA LYS A 15 -9.29 -10.31 -7.38
C LYS A 15 -8.96 -9.07 -6.54
N LYS A 16 -8.73 -9.23 -5.23
CA LYS A 16 -8.34 -8.12 -4.35
C LYS A 16 -7.01 -7.49 -4.76
N ALA A 17 -6.02 -8.31 -5.11
CA ALA A 17 -4.73 -7.83 -5.57
C ALA A 17 -4.85 -7.06 -6.90
N LEU A 18 -5.62 -7.58 -7.86
CA LEU A 18 -5.88 -6.91 -9.14
C LEU A 18 -6.57 -5.55 -8.95
N ILE A 19 -7.59 -5.49 -8.09
CA ILE A 19 -8.27 -4.23 -7.76
C ILE A 19 -7.30 -3.25 -7.11
N LEU A 20 -6.45 -3.70 -6.19
CA LEU A 20 -5.46 -2.86 -5.53
C LEU A 20 -4.45 -2.27 -6.54
N ILE A 21 -3.93 -3.10 -7.44
CA ILE A 21 -3.01 -2.69 -8.50
C ILE A 21 -3.68 -1.65 -9.40
N LEU A 22 -4.93 -1.87 -9.80
CA LEU A 22 -5.70 -0.94 -10.62
C LEU A 22 -5.90 0.41 -9.91
N VAL A 23 -6.27 0.40 -8.64
CA VAL A 23 -6.45 1.62 -7.83
C VAL A 23 -5.14 2.38 -7.70
N PHE A 24 -4.03 1.69 -7.40
CA PHE A 24 -2.71 2.33 -7.29
C PHE A 24 -2.22 2.89 -8.61
N TYR A 25 -2.51 2.21 -9.72
CA TYR A 25 -2.21 2.74 -11.05
C TYR A 25 -2.97 4.04 -11.31
N VAL A 26 -4.28 4.09 -11.05
CA VAL A 26 -5.08 5.32 -11.19
C VAL A 26 -4.55 6.43 -10.27
N PHE A 27 -4.21 6.11 -9.02
CA PHE A 27 -3.62 7.09 -8.09
C PHE A 27 -2.26 7.60 -8.56
N ALA A 28 -1.41 6.73 -9.11
CA ALA A 28 -0.12 7.09 -9.68
C ALA A 28 -0.30 8.08 -10.84
N LEU A 29 -1.26 7.83 -11.73
CA LEU A 29 -1.57 8.71 -12.85
C LEU A 29 -2.13 10.06 -12.38
N ILE A 30 -3.12 10.04 -11.48
CA ILE A 30 -3.73 11.28 -10.96
C ILE A 30 -2.68 12.13 -10.26
N GLN A 31 -1.84 11.53 -9.41
CA GLN A 31 -0.85 12.31 -8.67
C GLN A 31 0.26 12.86 -9.58
N SER A 32 0.70 12.11 -10.58
CA SER A 32 1.75 12.55 -11.52
C SER A 32 1.23 13.56 -12.54
N SER A 33 -0.04 13.49 -12.92
CA SER A 33 -0.63 14.36 -13.94
C SER A 33 -1.27 15.63 -13.36
N PHE A 34 -1.91 15.56 -12.18
CA PHE A 34 -2.68 16.67 -11.62
C PHE A 34 -2.08 17.22 -10.32
N LEU A 35 -1.60 16.36 -9.39
CA LEU A 35 -1.14 16.84 -8.07
C LEU A 35 0.23 17.52 -8.12
N VAL A 36 0.99 17.34 -9.20
CA VAL A 36 2.25 18.09 -9.40
C VAL A 36 2.00 19.60 -9.39
N PHE A 37 0.85 20.05 -9.90
CA PHE A 37 0.46 21.47 -9.89
C PHE A 37 0.10 21.98 -8.49
N PHE A 38 -0.28 21.10 -7.56
CA PHE A 38 -0.64 21.42 -6.18
C PHE A 38 0.54 21.24 -5.21
N THR A 39 1.77 21.36 -5.70
CA THR A 39 2.97 21.29 -4.86
C THR A 39 3.11 22.53 -4.00
N PHE A 40 3.04 22.37 -2.67
CA PHE A 40 3.31 23.47 -1.73
C PHE A 40 4.73 23.31 -1.19
N LYS A 41 5.60 24.30 -1.46
CA LYS A 41 7.04 24.27 -1.13
C LYS A 41 7.76 23.01 -1.64
N GLY A 42 7.39 22.52 -2.82
CA GLY A 42 8.00 21.33 -3.44
C GLY A 42 7.56 19.99 -2.83
N ILE A 43 6.60 19.99 -1.90
CA ILE A 43 6.01 18.77 -1.35
C ILE A 43 4.67 18.53 -2.05
N ALA A 44 4.60 17.45 -2.83
CA ALA A 44 3.36 16.97 -3.43
C ALA A 44 2.66 16.00 -2.47
N LEU A 45 1.33 16.02 -2.50
CA LEU A 45 0.52 15.06 -1.74
C LEU A 45 0.60 13.68 -2.41
N ASN A 46 1.03 12.65 -1.68
CA ASN A 46 1.23 11.31 -2.22
C ASN A 46 0.06 10.41 -1.83
N LEU A 47 -0.85 10.18 -2.79
CA LEU A 47 -2.06 9.40 -2.58
C LEU A 47 -1.76 7.94 -2.26
N ILE A 48 -0.72 7.38 -2.88
CA ILE A 48 -0.31 5.99 -2.67
C ILE A 48 0.23 5.81 -1.24
N LEU A 49 1.08 6.74 -0.78
CA LEU A 49 1.63 6.73 0.57
C LEU A 49 0.49 6.74 1.62
N ILE A 50 -0.44 7.67 1.49
CA ILE A 50 -1.58 7.80 2.41
C ILE A 50 -2.41 6.51 2.40
N SER A 51 -2.69 5.95 1.22
CA SER A 51 -3.46 4.73 1.07
C SER A 51 -2.79 3.53 1.75
N VAL A 52 -1.48 3.36 1.57
CA VAL A 52 -0.73 2.27 2.20
C VAL A 52 -0.73 2.40 3.73
N ILE A 53 -0.58 3.62 4.25
CA ILE A 53 -0.65 3.88 5.70
C ILE A 53 -2.04 3.50 6.23
N LEU A 54 -3.11 3.98 5.60
CA LEU A 54 -4.48 3.67 5.99
C LEU A 54 -4.76 2.16 5.96
N ILE A 55 -4.35 1.47 4.90
CA ILE A 55 -4.49 0.01 4.78
C ILE A 55 -3.75 -0.68 5.94
N ASN A 56 -2.53 -0.27 6.27
CA ASN A 56 -1.75 -0.90 7.34
C ASN A 56 -2.34 -0.68 8.74
N ILE A 57 -2.96 0.48 8.97
CA ILE A 57 -3.68 0.81 10.21
C ILE A 57 -4.96 -0.03 10.33
N ILE A 58 -5.77 -0.09 9.26
CA ILE A 58 -7.08 -0.77 9.26
C ILE A 58 -6.97 -2.29 9.23
N GLU A 59 -5.98 -2.84 8.53
CA GLU A 59 -5.79 -4.29 8.45
C GLU A 59 -5.56 -4.91 9.84
N SER A 60 -5.89 -6.17 10.06
CA SER A 60 -5.49 -6.89 11.29
C SER A 60 -3.95 -7.05 11.39
N SER A 61 -3.43 -7.28 12.60
CA SER A 61 -1.98 -7.48 12.81
C SER A 61 -1.45 -8.75 12.11
N LYS A 62 -2.30 -9.77 11.96
CA LYS A 62 -1.96 -11.07 11.34
C LYS A 62 -2.08 -11.08 9.81
N GLY A 63 -2.67 -10.06 9.19
CA GLY A 63 -2.81 -9.98 7.74
C GLY A 63 -1.51 -9.56 7.05
N ASN A 64 -1.31 -9.98 5.80
CA ASN A 64 -0.15 -9.61 4.97
C ASN A 64 -0.49 -8.63 3.83
N PHE A 65 -1.75 -8.20 3.72
CA PHE A 65 -2.25 -7.33 2.66
C PHE A 65 -1.62 -5.94 2.70
N GLY A 66 -1.35 -5.38 3.89
CA GLY A 66 -0.70 -4.09 4.05
C GLY A 66 0.78 -4.10 3.66
N ILE A 67 1.46 -5.25 3.80
CA ILE A 67 2.83 -5.43 3.31
C ILE A 67 2.80 -5.53 1.78
N PHE A 68 1.87 -6.32 1.22
CA PHE A 68 1.67 -6.40 -0.22
C PHE A 68 1.34 -5.02 -0.83
N ALA A 69 0.48 -4.24 -0.17
CA ALA A 69 0.16 -2.89 -0.57
C ALA A 69 1.38 -1.96 -0.52
N ALA A 70 2.25 -2.10 0.48
CA ALA A 70 3.49 -1.33 0.56
C ALA A 70 4.45 -1.65 -0.59
N VAL A 71 4.60 -2.93 -0.94
CA VAL A 71 5.43 -3.35 -2.09
C VAL A 71 4.83 -2.83 -3.40
N ALA A 72 3.55 -3.10 -3.65
CA ALA A 72 2.89 -2.68 -4.88
C ALA A 72 2.85 -1.16 -5.03
N GLY A 73 2.48 -0.44 -3.96
CA GLY A 73 2.43 1.01 -3.96
C GLY A 73 3.81 1.65 -4.12
N GLY A 74 4.82 1.10 -3.46
CA GLY A 74 6.21 1.53 -3.62
C GLY A 74 6.74 1.34 -5.01
N PHE A 75 6.45 0.19 -5.62
CA PHE A 75 6.82 -0.09 -7.00
C PHE A 75 6.20 0.92 -7.97
N PHE A 76 4.91 1.23 -7.81
CA PHE A 76 4.26 2.28 -8.60
C PHE A 76 4.88 3.66 -8.35
N LEU A 77 5.20 4.01 -7.11
CA LEU A 77 5.89 5.27 -6.84
C LEU A 77 7.27 5.34 -7.47
N ASP A 78 8.03 4.25 -7.44
CA ASP A 78 9.36 4.20 -8.05
C ASP A 78 9.30 4.39 -9.57
N ILE A 79 8.32 3.79 -10.25
CA ILE A 79 8.12 3.97 -11.70
C ILE A 79 7.72 5.40 -12.06
N PHE A 80 6.77 5.98 -11.32
CA PHE A 80 6.16 7.27 -11.68
C PHE A 80 6.87 8.49 -11.09
N SER A 81 7.79 8.33 -10.14
CA SER A 81 8.49 9.47 -9.51
C SER A 81 9.74 9.95 -10.25
N GLY A 82 10.27 9.16 -11.21
CA GLY A 82 11.52 9.48 -11.90
C GLY A 82 12.76 9.50 -11.00
N LYS A 83 12.65 9.05 -9.74
CA LYS A 83 13.76 8.92 -8.79
C LYS A 83 14.41 7.54 -8.90
N TYR A 84 15.44 7.29 -8.09
CA TYR A 84 16.05 5.98 -7.99
C TYR A 84 15.02 4.91 -7.65
N PHE A 85 15.00 3.88 -8.49
CA PHE A 85 14.11 2.75 -8.35
C PHE A 85 14.39 1.99 -7.04
N GLY A 86 13.34 1.57 -6.33
CA GLY A 86 13.40 0.82 -5.08
C GLY A 86 13.41 1.66 -3.81
N ILE A 87 13.69 2.97 -3.86
CA ILE A 87 13.73 3.81 -2.65
C ILE A 87 12.34 3.92 -2.03
N ASN A 88 11.31 4.24 -2.82
CA ASN A 88 9.96 4.39 -2.29
C ASN A 88 9.42 3.04 -1.78
N THR A 89 9.77 1.94 -2.46
CA THR A 89 9.44 0.59 -2.02
C THR A 89 10.02 0.29 -0.63
N ILE A 90 11.30 0.55 -0.41
CA ILE A 90 11.95 0.29 0.89
C ILE A 90 11.33 1.17 2.00
N ILE A 91 11.09 2.44 1.71
CA ILE A 91 10.48 3.37 2.67
C ILE A 91 9.08 2.90 3.07
N LEU A 92 8.23 2.56 2.10
CA LEU A 92 6.87 2.09 2.36
C LEU A 92 6.84 0.76 3.09
N LEU A 93 7.73 -0.17 2.72
CA LEU A 93 7.86 -1.45 3.41
C LEU A 93 8.25 -1.24 4.88
N SER A 94 9.23 -0.37 5.12
CA SER A 94 9.69 -0.02 6.46
C SER A 94 8.57 0.61 7.29
N ALA A 95 7.81 1.54 6.70
CA ALA A 95 6.66 2.16 7.34
C ALA A 95 5.55 1.14 7.66
N SER A 96 5.25 0.22 6.75
CA SER A 96 4.26 -0.85 6.96
C SER A 96 4.65 -1.76 8.13
N ILE A 97 5.93 -2.17 8.20
CA ILE A 97 6.45 -2.98 9.31
C ILE A 97 6.40 -2.19 10.63
N PHE A 98 6.79 -0.92 10.61
CA PHE A 98 6.76 -0.03 11.78
C PHE A 98 5.33 0.09 12.33
N ILE A 99 4.34 0.38 11.47
CA ILE A 99 2.93 0.48 11.85
C ILE A 99 2.42 -0.84 12.46
N LYS A 100 2.73 -1.97 11.82
CA LYS A 100 2.27 -3.28 12.29
C LYS A 100 2.89 -3.69 13.62
N LYS A 101 4.19 -3.42 13.83
CA LYS A 101 4.91 -3.86 15.04
C LYS A 101 4.72 -2.93 16.22
N ILE A 102 4.79 -1.62 15.99
CA ILE A 102 4.83 -0.62 17.06
C ILE A 102 3.41 -0.13 17.31
N LEU A 103 2.76 0.43 16.30
CA LEU A 103 1.48 1.09 16.48
C LEU A 103 0.40 0.11 16.97
N LYS A 104 0.28 -1.07 16.36
CA LYS A 104 -0.72 -2.06 16.82
C LYS A 104 -0.44 -2.61 18.21
N ARG A 105 0.82 -2.76 18.60
CA ARG A 105 1.16 -3.21 19.96
C ARG A 105 0.74 -2.16 20.99
N TYR A 106 0.93 -0.88 20.70
CA TYR A 106 0.49 0.21 21.58
C TYR A 106 -1.05 0.32 21.65
N PHE A 107 -1.76 0.22 20.52
CA PHE A 107 -3.23 0.31 20.52
C PHE A 107 -3.93 -0.92 21.12
N GLN A 108 -3.34 -2.12 21.04
CA GLN A 108 -3.91 -3.33 21.68
C GLN A 108 -3.72 -3.40 23.20
N ILE A 109 -2.79 -2.63 23.79
CA ILE A 109 -2.61 -2.60 25.25
C ILE A 109 -3.68 -1.74 25.95
N SER A 110 -4.43 -0.92 25.19
CA SER A 110 -5.38 0.05 25.74
C SER A 110 -6.86 -0.33 25.56
N ILE A 111 -7.17 -1.59 25.20
CA ILE A 111 -8.50 -2.21 25.17
C ILE A 111 -8.46 -3.48 26.00
#